data_AF-A5UFY0-F1
#
_entry.id   AF-A5UFY0-F1
#
_cell.length_a   1.000
_cell.length_b   1.000
_cell.length_c   1.000
_cell.angle_alpha   90.00
_cell.angle_beta   90.00
_cell.angle_gamma   90.00
#
_symmetry.space_group_name_H-M   'P 1'
#
loop_
_entity.id
_entity.type
_entity.pdbx_description
1 polymer ?
#
loop_
_entity_poly.entity_id
_entity_poly.type
_entity_poly.pdbx_seq_one_letter_code
_entity_poly.pdbx_strand_id
1 'polypeptide(L)'
;MNYYIDSESIWVDNQEPQIVHFDAVVNLDKGLYVYPEPKRYARSVRQYKILNCANYHLTQIRTDFYDEFWGQGLRAAPKKQKKHTLSLTPDTTLYNAAQIICANYGKAFSVDKK
;
A
#
# COMPACT_ATOMS: atom_id res chain seq x y z
N MET A 1 -7.53 -3.19 -13.49
CA MET A 1 -7.18 -3.00 -12.07
C MET A 1 -6.48 -1.67 -11.91
N ASN A 2 -7.14 -0.72 -11.27
CA ASN A 2 -6.68 0.67 -11.14
C ASN A 2 -6.01 0.85 -9.78
N TYR A 3 -4.67 0.88 -9.76
CA TYR A 3 -3.84 0.87 -8.55
C TYR A 3 -3.15 2.23 -8.38
N TYR A 4 -3.26 2.81 -7.18
CA TYR A 4 -2.78 4.15 -6.85
C TYR A 4 -2.03 4.15 -5.53
N ILE A 5 -1.12 5.10 -5.35
CA ILE A 5 -0.54 5.43 -4.04
C ILE A 5 -1.29 6.67 -3.55
N ASP A 6 -1.77 6.63 -2.31
CA ASP A 6 -2.30 7.82 -1.66
C ASP A 6 -1.13 8.66 -1.14
N SER A 7 -0.82 9.77 -1.83
CA SER A 7 0.31 10.63 -1.49
C SER A 7 0.19 11.27 -0.10
N GLU A 8 -1.03 11.53 0.38
CA GLU A 8 -1.25 12.15 1.70
C GLU A 8 -0.95 11.17 2.85
N SER A 9 -0.99 9.87 2.56
CA SER A 9 -0.69 8.82 3.54
C SER A 9 0.80 8.52 3.69
N ILE A 10 1.65 9.11 2.85
CA ILE A 10 3.09 8.83 2.87
C ILE A 10 3.71 9.43 4.13
N TRP A 11 4.29 8.55 4.95
CA TRP A 11 4.98 8.92 6.17
C TRP A 11 6.32 8.18 6.25
N VAL A 12 7.40 8.90 6.51
CA VAL A 12 8.75 8.32 6.69
C VAL A 12 8.99 8.11 8.17
N ASP A 13 9.49 6.94 8.53
CA ASP A 13 9.82 6.63 9.92
C ASP A 13 10.93 7.58 10.42
N ASN A 14 10.76 8.09 11.64
CA ASN A 14 11.64 9.10 12.23
C ASN A 14 12.94 8.50 12.82
N GLN A 15 12.94 7.21 13.17
CA GLN A 15 14.10 6.48 13.68
C GLN A 15 14.81 5.72 12.56
N GLU A 16 14.06 5.26 11.56
CA GLU A 16 14.55 4.49 10.42
C GLU A 16 14.21 5.18 9.08
N PRO A 17 14.96 6.21 8.63
CA PRO A 17 14.61 7.03 7.46
C PRO A 17 14.52 6.30 6.10
N GLN A 18 14.96 5.04 6.05
CA GLN A 18 14.80 4.15 4.91
C GLN A 18 13.42 3.46 4.87
N ILE A 19 12.64 3.52 5.96
CA ILE A 19 11.33 2.91 6.07
C ILE A 19 10.24 3.94 5.74
N VAL A 20 9.44 3.63 4.73
CA VAL A 20 8.35 4.46 4.25
C VAL A 20 7.02 3.73 4.40
N HIS A 21 6.11 4.36 5.12
CA HIS A 21 4.74 3.92 5.33
C HIS A 21 3.84 4.62 4.31
N PHE A 22 2.90 3.89 3.73
CA PHE A 22 1.93 4.47 2.80
C PHE A 22 0.71 3.56 2.65
N ASP A 23 -0.39 4.13 2.18
CA ASP A 23 -1.55 3.40 1.71
C ASP A 23 -1.54 3.29 0.18
N ALA A 24 -1.73 2.07 -0.29
CA ALA A 24 -2.08 1.80 -1.66
C ALA A 24 -3.59 1.66 -1.80
N VAL A 25 -4.16 2.29 -2.83
CA VAL A 25 -5.60 2.31 -3.08
C VAL A 25 -5.91 1.64 -4.40
N VAL A 26 -6.90 0.76 -4.40
CA VAL A 26 -7.37 0.04 -5.59
C VAL A 26 -8.83 0.37 -5.82
N ASN A 27 -9.14 0.96 -6.97
CA ASN A 27 -10.52 1.10 -7.43
C ASN A 27 -10.92 -0.21 -8.15
N LEU A 28 -12.01 -0.82 -7.69
CA LEU A 28 -12.44 -2.14 -8.13
C LEU A 28 -13.30 -2.04 -9.40
N ASP A 29 -13.02 -2.92 -10.37
CA ASP A 29 -13.83 -3.05 -11.58
C ASP A 29 -15.19 -3.76 -11.30
N LYS A 30 -15.25 -4.53 -10.20
CA LYS A 30 -16.45 -5.26 -9.74
C LYS A 30 -16.64 -5.11 -8.24
N GLY A 31 -17.88 -4.96 -7.80
CA GLY A 31 -18.22 -4.83 -6.39
C GLY A 31 -17.92 -6.09 -5.59
N LEU A 32 -17.34 -5.94 -4.39
CA LEU A 32 -17.10 -7.04 -3.44
C LEU A 32 -18.06 -6.96 -2.25
N TYR A 33 -18.90 -7.98 -2.05
CA TYR A 33 -19.88 -8.02 -0.96
C TYR A 33 -19.24 -8.47 0.36
N VAL A 34 -18.61 -7.52 1.05
CA VAL A 34 -17.80 -7.76 2.27
C VAL A 34 -18.39 -7.12 3.54
N TYR A 35 -19.59 -6.55 3.44
CA TYR A 35 -20.31 -5.92 4.55
C TYR A 35 -21.29 -6.89 5.21
N PRO A 36 -21.72 -6.61 6.46
CA PRO A 36 -22.81 -7.34 7.08
C PRO A 36 -24.12 -7.24 6.30
N GLU A 37 -24.40 -6.08 5.68
CA GLU A 37 -25.53 -5.94 4.77
C GLU A 37 -25.27 -6.64 3.43
N PRO A 38 -26.05 -7.67 3.05
CA PRO A 38 -25.74 -8.54 1.91
C PRO A 38 -25.87 -7.84 0.55
N LYS A 39 -26.50 -6.66 0.49
CA LYS A 39 -26.63 -5.86 -0.74
C LYS A 39 -25.56 -4.78 -0.87
N ARG A 40 -24.78 -4.50 0.19
CA ARG A 40 -23.71 -3.49 0.14
C ARG A 40 -22.44 -4.15 -0.36
N TYR A 41 -21.75 -3.47 -1.26
CA TYR A 41 -20.49 -3.92 -1.83
C TYR A 41 -19.43 -2.82 -1.77
N ALA A 42 -18.18 -3.24 -1.69
CA ALA A 42 -17.03 -2.36 -1.75
C ALA A 42 -16.74 -1.95 -3.19
N ARG A 43 -16.37 -0.68 -3.39
CA ARG A 43 -15.92 -0.10 -4.66
C ARG A 43 -14.42 0.15 -4.68
N SER A 44 -13.78 0.19 -3.52
CA SER A 44 -12.33 0.29 -3.43
C SER A 44 -11.76 -0.49 -2.26
N VAL A 45 -10.43 -0.67 -2.31
CA VAL A 45 -9.62 -1.31 -1.29
C VAL A 45 -8.49 -0.37 -0.94
N ARG A 46 -8.21 -0.20 0.35
CA ARG A 46 -7.05 0.51 0.87
C ARG A 46 -6.15 -0.49 1.58
N GLN A 47 -4.87 -0.51 1.21
CA GLN A 47 -3.87 -1.43 1.73
C GLN A 47 -2.77 -0.63 2.40
N TYR A 48 -2.61 -0.81 3.70
CA TYR A 48 -1.51 -0.21 4.43
C TYR A 48 -0.24 -1.03 4.22
N LYS A 49 0.80 -0.34 3.75
CA LYS A 49 2.09 -0.89 3.34
C LYS A 49 3.22 -0.23 4.11
N ILE A 50 4.28 -1.00 4.30
CA ILE A 50 5.58 -0.51 4.77
C ILE A 50 6.62 -0.97 3.77
N LEU A 51 7.33 -0.02 3.16
CA LEU A 51 8.42 -0.26 2.22
C LEU A 51 9.74 0.09 2.89
N ASN A 52 10.67 -0.85 2.88
CA ASN A 52 12.06 -0.58 3.24
C ASN A 52 12.87 -0.28 1.98
N CYS A 53 13.29 0.96 1.80
CA CYS A 53 14.03 1.42 0.64
C CYS A 53 15.48 0.93 0.57
N ALA A 54 16.03 0.37 1.65
CA ALA A 54 17.38 -0.20 1.64
C ALA A 54 17.43 -1.57 0.94
N ASN A 55 16.36 -2.35 1.00
CA ASN A 55 16.32 -3.72 0.46
C ASN A 55 15.06 -4.02 -0.38
N TYR A 56 14.22 -3.02 -0.62
CA TYR A 56 12.98 -3.14 -1.39
C TYR A 56 12.01 -4.19 -0.82
N HIS A 57 12.07 -4.45 0.49
CA HIS A 57 11.08 -5.28 1.15
C HIS A 57 9.80 -4.51 1.36
N LEU A 58 8.71 -5.03 0.80
CA LEU A 58 7.37 -4.50 0.96
C LEU A 58 6.56 -5.39 1.89
N THR A 59 6.14 -4.84 3.02
CA THR A 59 5.28 -5.53 3.98
C THR A 59 3.85 -5.05 3.83
N GLN A 60 2.94 -5.98 3.53
CA GLN A 60 1.50 -5.78 3.65
C GLN A 60 1.11 -5.90 5.13
N ILE A 61 0.53 -4.84 5.69
CA ILE A 61 0.12 -4.82 7.10
C ILE A 61 -1.38 -5.09 7.26
N ARG A 62 -2.22 -4.36 6.51
CA ARG A 62 -3.67 -4.52 6.55
C ARG A 62 -4.34 -4.12 5.24
N THR A 63 -5.53 -4.67 5.04
CA THR A 63 -6.44 -4.46 3.92
C THR A 63 -7.79 -4.06 4.49
N ASP A 64 -8.30 -2.92 4.02
CA ASP A 64 -9.59 -2.39 4.36
C ASP A 64 -10.38 -2.17 3.07
N PHE A 65 -11.66 -2.51 3.10
CA PHE A 65 -12.61 -2.36 1.99
C PHE A 65 -13.51 -1.17 2.25
N TYR A 66 -13.87 -0.47 1.18
CA TYR A 66 -14.58 0.79 1.23
C TYR A 66 -15.69 0.81 0.17
N ASP A 67 -16.87 1.31 0.53
CA ASP A 67 -18.06 1.32 -0.35
C ASP A 67 -18.07 2.48 -1.37
N GLU A 68 -17.15 3.43 -1.24
CA GLU A 68 -16.86 4.43 -2.25
C GLU A 68 -15.51 4.15 -2.95
N PHE A 69 -15.21 4.90 -4.01
CA PHE A 69 -13.88 4.86 -4.63
C PHE A 69 -12.84 5.57 -3.74
N TRP A 70 -11.56 5.44 -4.08
CA TRP A 70 -10.45 6.13 -3.42
C TRP A 70 -10.20 5.74 -1.94
N GLY A 71 -10.75 4.61 -1.51
CA GLY A 71 -10.60 4.10 -0.14
C GLY A 71 -11.34 4.97 0.87
N GLN A 72 -12.55 5.44 0.53
CA GLN A 72 -13.37 6.34 1.33
C GLN A 72 -14.76 5.76 1.62
N GLY A 73 -15.50 6.40 2.52
CA GLY A 73 -16.86 5.97 2.88
C GLY A 73 -16.89 4.93 4.00
N LEU A 74 -17.91 4.06 3.98
CA LEU A 74 -18.09 3.04 5.00
C LEU A 74 -17.01 1.97 4.86
N ARG A 75 -16.36 1.62 5.97
CA ARG A 75 -15.26 0.65 6.00
C ARG A 75 -15.71 -0.74 6.45
N ALA A 76 -15.24 -1.77 5.76
CA ALA A 76 -15.28 -3.17 6.21
C ALA A 76 -13.87 -3.79 6.17
N ALA A 77 -13.56 -4.70 7.09
CA ALA A 77 -12.29 -5.40 7.09
C ALA A 77 -12.38 -6.82 7.67
N PRO A 78 -11.53 -7.75 7.22
CA PRO A 78 -11.39 -9.05 7.84
C PRO A 78 -10.91 -8.92 9.30
N LYS A 79 -11.51 -9.70 10.21
CA LYS A 79 -11.15 -9.68 11.65
C LYS A 79 -9.70 -10.08 11.92
N LYS A 80 -9.17 -11.04 11.15
CA LYS A 80 -7.79 -11.52 11.26
C LYS A 80 -7.07 -11.26 9.95
N GLN A 81 -6.00 -10.48 10.01
CA GLN A 81 -5.23 -10.10 8.84
C GLN A 81 -3.83 -10.70 8.91
N LYS A 82 -3.43 -11.37 7.83
CA LYS A 82 -2.08 -11.92 7.71
C LYS A 82 -1.16 -10.83 7.20
N LYS A 83 -0.14 -10.51 8.00
CA LYS A 83 1.00 -9.72 7.54
C LYS A 83 1.87 -10.61 6.67
N HIS A 84 2.32 -10.09 5.55
CA HIS A 84 3.29 -10.77 4.70
C HIS A 84 4.27 -9.76 4.13
N THR A 85 5.52 -10.16 4.05
CA THR A 85 6.61 -9.39 3.48
C THR A 85 7.07 -10.09 2.22
N LEU A 86 7.25 -9.32 1.15
CA LEU A 86 7.80 -9.80 -0.11
C LEU A 86 8.96 -8.89 -0.51
N SER A 87 10.00 -9.49 -1.08
CA SER A 87 11.09 -8.74 -1.71
C SER A 87 10.63 -8.33 -3.10
N LEU A 88 10.60 -7.04 -3.39
CA LEU A 88 10.21 -6.56 -4.71
C LEU A 88 11.34 -6.81 -5.71
N THR A 89 11.01 -7.51 -6.78
CA THR A 89 11.87 -7.71 -7.95
C THR A 89 11.33 -6.90 -9.14
N PRO A 90 12.15 -6.60 -10.17
CA PRO A 90 11.72 -5.77 -11.31
C PRO A 90 10.48 -6.24 -12.06
N ASP A 91 10.15 -7.53 -11.98
CA ASP A 91 8.95 -8.15 -12.55
C ASP A 91 7.70 -8.03 -11.67
N THR A 92 7.82 -7.52 -10.44
CA THR A 92 6.66 -7.26 -9.56
C THR A 92 5.96 -5.94 -9.89
N THR A 93 4.64 -5.95 -9.82
CA THR A 93 3.79 -4.79 -10.14
C THR A 93 4.07 -3.54 -9.32
N LEU A 94 4.58 -3.70 -8.09
CA LEU A 94 4.85 -2.60 -7.16
C LEU A 94 6.31 -2.14 -7.16
N TYR A 95 7.17 -2.74 -7.99
CA TYR A 95 8.58 -2.36 -8.06
C TYR A 95 8.76 -0.92 -8.53
N ASN A 96 8.11 -0.53 -9.62
CA ASN A 96 8.20 0.83 -10.17
C ASN A 96 7.64 1.87 -9.18
N ALA A 97 6.55 1.54 -8.50
CA ALA A 97 5.99 2.36 -7.42
C ALA A 97 7.00 2.54 -6.27
N ALA A 98 7.66 1.46 -5.85
CA ALA A 98 8.69 1.51 -4.81
C ALA A 98 9.90 2.35 -5.25
N GLN A 99 10.34 2.27 -6.50
CA GLN A 99 11.41 3.13 -7.01
C GLN A 99 11.06 4.63 -6.90
N ILE A 100 9.84 5.00 -7.29
CA ILE A 100 9.37 6.39 -7.20
C ILE A 100 9.31 6.84 -5.73
N ILE A 101 8.74 6.02 -4.84
CA ILE A 101 8.66 6.34 -3.41
C ILE A 101 10.06 6.51 -2.81
N CYS A 102 10.96 5.56 -3.07
CA CYS A 102 12.30 5.59 -2.50
C CYS A 102 13.18 6.70 -3.08
N ALA A 103 12.97 7.11 -4.32
CA ALA A 103 13.70 8.23 -4.91
C ALA A 103 13.27 9.60 -4.34
N ASN A 104 12.01 9.74 -3.90
CA ASN A 104 11.46 11.01 -3.43
C ASN A 104 11.43 11.14 -1.90
N TYR A 105 11.18 10.06 -1.18
CA TYR A 105 10.93 10.07 0.26
C TYR A 105 11.93 9.24 1.07
N GLY A 106 12.42 8.14 0.50
CA GLY A 106 13.44 7.33 1.15
C GLY A 106 14.76 8.09 1.17
N LYS A 107 15.39 8.23 2.34
CA LYS A 107 16.84 8.46 2.37
C LYS A 107 17.52 7.15 1.97
N ALA A 108 17.44 6.80 0.69
CA ALA A 108 18.36 5.85 0.13
C ALA A 108 19.74 6.47 0.35
N PHE A 109 20.54 5.87 1.23
CA PHE A 109 21.97 6.16 1.26
C PHE A 109 22.44 5.97 -0.18
N SER A 110 22.71 7.08 -0.85
CA SER A 110 23.40 7.10 -2.12
C SER A 110 24.60 6.19 -1.93
N VAL A 111 24.57 5.00 -2.53
CA VAL A 111 25.75 4.17 -2.66
C VAL A 111 26.71 5.04 -3.45
N ASP A 112 27.77 5.49 -2.76
CA ASP A 112 28.84 6.27 -3.33
C ASP A 112 29.22 5.67 -4.68
N LYS A 113 29.08 6.46 -5.74
CA LYS A 113 29.82 6.22 -6.97
C LYS A 113 31.30 6.36 -6.59
N LYS A 114 31.98 5.22 -6.38
CA LYS A 114 33.42 5.11 -6.54
C LYS A 114 33.74 4.79 -7.99
#